data_AF-A0A086YMU9-F1
#
_entry.id   AF-A0A086YMU9-F1
#
_cell.length_a   1.000
_cell.length_b   1.000
_cell.length_c   1.000
_cell.angle_alpha   90.00
_cell.angle_beta   90.00
_cell.angle_gamma   90.00
#
_symmetry.space_group_name_H-M   'P 1'
#
loop_
_entity.id
_entity.type
_entity.pdbx_description
1 polymer ?
#
loop_
_entity_poly.entity_id
_entity_poly.type
_entity_poly.pdbx_seq_one_letter_code
_entity_poly.pdbx_strand_id
1 'polypeptide(L)'
;FWIRQKQQNLFILMLYSIFTLVFPAFYGALSVILKGFCSGIIHEPLLAPTEEILNDYKKKRNTWEDYEKRFLSLMADRKIEQKLNYELFKVPTVLLCSEGSSRYCHRRLILEYLQDKWGDLSIVHL
;
A
#
# COMPACT_ATOMS: atom_id res chain seq x y z
N PHE A 1 -9.67 -18.31 8.07
CA PHE A 1 -8.95 -17.34 8.93
C PHE A 1 -7.80 -16.63 8.17
N TRP A 2 -6.95 -17.38 7.46
CA TRP A 2 -5.78 -16.85 6.73
C TRP A 2 -6.09 -15.85 5.58
N ILE A 3 -7.21 -16.03 4.85
CA ILE A 3 -7.64 -15.13 3.77
C ILE A 3 -8.13 -13.76 4.29
N ARG A 4 -8.65 -13.69 5.52
CA ARG A 4 -9.10 -12.44 6.16
C ARG A 4 -7.92 -11.55 6.56
N GLN A 5 -6.82 -12.17 7.02
CA GLN A 5 -5.56 -11.51 7.38
C GLN A 5 -4.78 -10.97 6.16
N LYS A 6 -4.86 -11.63 4.99
CA LYS A 6 -4.23 -11.12 3.76
C LYS A 6 -4.72 -9.75 3.30
N GLN A 7 -5.93 -9.34 3.69
CA GLN A 7 -6.52 -8.06 3.28
C GLN A 7 -6.27 -6.92 4.27
N GLN A 8 -5.55 -7.20 5.36
CA GLN A 8 -5.10 -6.20 6.34
C GLN A 8 -3.59 -6.01 6.30
N ASN A 9 -2.90 -6.59 5.31
CA ASN A 9 -1.45 -6.55 5.26
C ASN A 9 -1.01 -5.79 4.01
N LEU A 10 -0.45 -4.60 4.24
CA LEU A 10 0.30 -3.89 3.21
C LEU A 10 1.77 -4.27 3.35
N PHE A 11 2.40 -4.58 2.22
CA PHE A 11 3.84 -4.83 2.16
C PHE A 11 4.52 -3.70 1.40
N ILE A 12 5.58 -3.17 2.02
CA ILE A 12 6.48 -2.22 1.39
C ILE A 12 7.63 -3.03 0.78
N LEU A 13 7.80 -2.89 -0.53
CA LEU A 13 8.90 -3.51 -1.26
C LEU A 13 9.89 -2.46 -1.69
N MET A 14 11.15 -2.63 -1.32
CA MET A 14 12.25 -1.81 -1.83
C MET A 14 12.86 -2.51 -3.05
N LEU A 15 12.88 -1.83 -4.20
CA LEU A 15 13.45 -2.35 -5.43
C LEU A 15 14.93 -1.95 -5.56
N TYR A 16 15.74 -2.85 -6.11
CA TYR A 16 17.11 -2.49 -6.49
C TYR A 16 17.10 -1.55 -7.69
N SER A 17 18.00 -0.56 -7.68
CA SER A 17 18.33 0.28 -8.83
C SER A 17 19.07 -0.55 -9.89
N ILE A 18 18.38 -1.41 -10.61
CA ILE A 18 18.88 -1.96 -11.86
C ILE A 18 18.14 -1.24 -12.97
N PHE A 19 18.89 -0.33 -13.60
CA PHE A 19 18.53 0.35 -14.83
C PHE A 19 17.93 -0.66 -15.82
N THR A 20 16.75 -0.33 -16.36
CA THR A 20 16.09 -0.95 -17.53
C THR A 20 15.79 -2.46 -17.45
N LEU A 21 14.49 -2.82 -17.40
CA LEU A 21 13.78 -3.62 -18.42
C LEU A 21 12.48 -4.28 -17.85
N VAL A 22 11.36 -3.96 -18.51
CA VAL A 22 10.22 -4.86 -18.80
C VAL A 22 9.21 -5.16 -17.68
N PHE A 23 8.05 -4.48 -17.75
CA PHE A 23 6.73 -5.05 -17.42
C PHE A 23 6.43 -6.20 -18.41
N PRO A 24 5.87 -7.37 -18.03
CA PRO A 24 4.50 -7.43 -17.50
C PRO A 24 4.14 -8.60 -16.53
N ALA A 25 2.89 -8.53 -16.03
CA ALA A 25 1.97 -9.62 -15.64
C ALA A 25 1.84 -10.07 -14.16
N PHE A 26 0.72 -9.62 -13.58
CA PHE A 26 -0.33 -10.41 -12.91
C PHE A 26 0.04 -11.29 -11.70
N TYR A 27 -0.11 -10.68 -10.51
CA TYR A 27 -0.58 -11.14 -9.17
C TYR A 27 -0.53 -12.61 -8.66
N GLY A 28 -0.17 -13.62 -9.44
CA GLY A 28 -0.07 -15.03 -8.99
C GLY A 28 1.32 -15.49 -8.56
N ALA A 29 2.38 -14.84 -9.06
CA ALA A 29 3.78 -15.27 -8.93
C ALA A 29 4.65 -14.31 -8.07
N LEU A 30 4.01 -13.50 -7.23
CA LEU A 30 4.60 -12.32 -6.61
C LEU A 30 5.73 -12.66 -5.61
N SER A 31 5.59 -13.68 -4.76
CA SER A 31 6.63 -14.00 -3.75
C SER A 31 7.89 -14.65 -4.32
N VAL A 32 7.80 -15.29 -5.49
CA VAL A 32 8.94 -15.98 -6.12
C VAL A 32 9.71 -15.04 -7.05
N ILE A 33 9.02 -14.16 -7.79
CA ILE A 33 9.65 -13.20 -8.71
C ILE A 33 10.34 -12.06 -7.94
N LEU A 34 9.76 -11.60 -6.82
CA LEU A 34 10.31 -10.45 -6.08
C LEU A 34 11.63 -10.74 -5.36
N LYS A 35 11.95 -12.01 -5.06
CA LYS A 35 13.22 -12.37 -4.42
C LYS A 35 14.45 -12.05 -5.28
N GLY A 36 14.30 -11.94 -6.60
CA GLY A 36 15.41 -11.58 -7.50
C GLY A 36 15.65 -10.08 -7.64
N PHE A 37 14.65 -9.23 -7.35
CA PHE A 37 14.66 -7.79 -7.69
C PHE A 37 14.39 -6.87 -6.50
N CYS A 38 13.88 -7.38 -5.38
CA CYS A 38 13.65 -6.62 -4.17
C CYS A 38 14.78 -6.86 -3.16
N SER A 39 15.27 -5.78 -2.55
CA SER A 39 16.26 -5.86 -1.47
C SER A 39 15.63 -6.23 -0.13
N GLY A 40 14.32 -6.05 0.02
CA GLY A 40 13.59 -6.41 1.23
C GLY A 40 12.08 -6.33 1.05
N ILE A 41 11.38 -7.15 1.83
CA ILE A 41 9.93 -7.09 2.00
C ILE A 41 9.68 -6.68 3.45
N ILE A 42 9.12 -5.50 3.64
CA ILE A 42 8.75 -4.99 4.97
C ILE A 42 7.24 -5.12 5.10
N HIS A 43 6.79 -5.76 6.17
CA HIS A 43 5.38 -5.75 6.55
C HIS A 43 5.11 -4.52 7.40
N GLU A 44 4.16 -3.69 6.98
CA GLU A 44 3.85 -2.43 7.67
C GLU A 44 2.37 -2.35 8.07
N PRO A 45 2.03 -2.81 9.30
CA PRO A 45 0.66 -2.78 9.82
C PRO A 45 0.09 -1.36 10.00
N LEU A 46 0.94 -0.33 10.16
CA LEU A 46 0.46 1.05 10.31
C LEU A 46 -0.30 1.56 9.08
N LEU A 47 -0.03 0.95 7.92
CA LEU A 47 -0.64 1.28 6.64
C LEU A 47 -1.92 0.48 6.35
N ALA A 48 -2.28 -0.46 7.23
CA ALA A 48 -3.44 -1.31 7.05
C ALA A 48 -4.75 -0.68 7.53
N PRO A 49 -5.88 -0.89 6.82
CA PRO A 49 -7.19 -0.52 7.34
C PRO A 49 -7.54 -1.36 8.58
N THR A 50 -8.28 -0.78 9.53
CA THR A 50 -8.82 -1.55 10.65
C THR A 50 -9.86 -2.56 10.17
N GLU A 51 -10.08 -3.61 10.95
CA GLU A 51 -11.09 -4.61 10.65
C GLU A 51 -12.49 -4.00 10.54
N GLU A 52 -12.79 -3.00 11.37
CA GLU A 52 -14.07 -2.28 11.37
C GLU A 52 -14.31 -1.56 10.04
N ILE A 53 -13.37 -0.70 9.62
CA ILE A 53 -13.46 0.07 8.37
C ILE A 53 -13.62 -0.88 7.18
N LEU A 54 -12.86 -1.98 7.17
CA LEU A 54 -12.92 -2.99 6.11
C LEU A 54 -14.25 -3.75 6.10
N ASN A 55 -14.76 -4.13 7.27
CA ASN A 55 -16.00 -4.89 7.39
C ASN A 55 -17.22 -4.05 6.99
N ASP A 56 -17.26 -2.77 7.33
CA ASP A 56 -18.36 -1.90 6.95
C ASP A 56 -18.42 -1.68 5.43
N TYR A 57 -17.27 -1.49 4.79
CA TYR A 57 -17.19 -1.39 3.33
C TYR A 57 -17.61 -2.70 2.65
N LYS A 58 -17.10 -3.85 3.12
CA LYS A 58 -17.45 -5.18 2.57
C LYS A 58 -18.94 -5.51 2.70
N LYS A 59 -19.57 -5.08 3.79
CA LYS A 59 -21.00 -5.26 4.03
C LYS A 59 -21.86 -4.23 3.28
N LYS A 60 -21.26 -3.41 2.40
CA LYS A 60 -21.92 -2.33 1.65
C LYS A 60 -22.70 -1.36 2.55
N ARG A 61 -22.26 -1.19 3.80
CA ARG A 61 -22.89 -0.25 4.74
C ARG A 61 -22.47 1.19 4.48
N ASN A 62 -21.32 1.36 3.84
CA ASN A 62 -20.69 2.63 3.56
C ASN A 62 -20.31 2.71 2.09
N THR A 63 -20.29 3.93 1.55
CA THR A 63 -19.79 4.22 0.21
C THR A 63 -18.26 4.14 0.18
N TRP A 64 -17.66 4.19 -1.01
CA TRP A 64 -16.21 4.29 -1.12
C TRP A 64 -15.69 5.60 -0.52
N GLU A 65 -16.45 6.68 -0.71
CA GLU A 65 -16.15 8.02 -0.21
C GLU A 65 -16.11 8.03 1.33
N ASP A 66 -17.02 7.31 1.97
CA ASP A 66 -17.01 7.14 3.44
C ASP A 66 -15.82 6.32 3.91
N TYR A 67 -15.47 5.25 3.18
CA TYR A 67 -14.27 4.46 3.45
C TYR A 67 -13.01 5.33 3.36
N GLU A 68 -12.89 6.11 2.29
CA GLU A 68 -11.75 7.00 2.03
C GLU A 68 -11.56 8.01 3.16
N LYS A 69 -12.62 8.71 3.57
CA LYS A 69 -12.58 9.65 4.70
C LYS A 69 -12.13 8.99 5.99
N ARG A 70 -12.72 7.86 6.35
CA ARG A 70 -12.37 7.13 7.58
C ARG A 70 -10.94 6.60 7.54
N PHE A 71 -10.51 6.10 6.40
CA PHE A 71 -9.17 5.56 6.23
C PHE A 71 -8.10 6.67 6.28
N LEU A 72 -8.32 7.80 5.61
CA LEU A 72 -7.40 8.95 5.67
C LEU A 72 -7.34 9.55 7.08
N SER A 73 -8.47 9.63 7.80
CA SER A 73 -8.49 10.02 9.22
C SER A 73 -7.61 9.09 10.05
N LEU A 74 -7.72 7.77 9.85
CA LEU A 74 -6.89 6.79 10.53
C LEU A 74 -5.39 6.99 10.23
N MET A 75 -5.02 7.30 8.98
CA MET A 75 -3.62 7.56 8.62
C MET A 75 -3.09 8.81 9.33
N ALA A 76 -3.89 9.88 9.38
CA ALA A 76 -3.57 11.10 10.10
C ALA A 76 -3.45 10.89 11.62
N ASP A 77 -4.40 10.16 12.22
CA ASP A 77 -4.37 9.82 13.65
C ASP A 77 -3.13 8.99 14.01
N ARG A 78 -2.72 8.09 13.10
CA ARG A 78 -1.50 7.30 13.24
C ARG A 78 -0.24 8.12 13.03
N LYS A 79 -0.32 9.31 12.40
CA LYS A 79 0.82 10.15 12.00
C LYS A 79 1.84 9.35 11.18
N ILE A 80 1.36 8.65 10.16
CA ILE A 80 2.21 7.73 9.38
C ILE A 80 3.39 8.48 8.74
N GLU A 81 3.23 9.75 8.41
CA GLU A 81 4.28 10.62 7.86
C GLU A 81 5.45 10.84 8.84
N GLN A 82 5.24 10.64 10.14
CA GLN A 82 6.27 10.74 11.17
C GLN A 82 6.83 9.38 11.60
N LYS A 83 6.01 8.33 11.48
CA LYS A 83 6.37 6.97 11.94
C LYS A 83 7.04 6.13 10.86
N LEU A 84 6.72 6.37 9.59
CA LEU A 84 7.38 5.68 8.49
C LEU A 84 8.78 6.23 8.31
N ASN A 85 9.73 5.33 8.05
CA ASN A 85 11.07 5.73 7.68
C ASN A 85 11.08 6.27 6.25
N TYR A 86 11.23 7.59 6.10
CA TYR A 86 11.30 8.27 4.81
C TYR A 86 12.40 7.72 3.89
N GLU A 87 13.50 7.19 4.45
CA GLU A 87 14.59 6.59 3.66
C GLU A 87 14.10 5.40 2.82
N LEU A 88 13.03 4.71 3.23
CA LEU A 88 12.43 3.63 2.46
C LEU A 88 11.84 4.10 1.13
N PHE A 89 11.50 5.39 1.00
CA PHE A 89 10.84 5.96 -0.17
C PHE A 89 11.80 6.76 -1.06
N LYS A 90 13.06 6.95 -0.66
CA LYS A 90 14.11 7.54 -1.49
C LYS A 90 14.60 6.63 -2.61
N VAL A 91 14.34 5.33 -2.48
CA VAL A 91 14.57 4.34 -3.54
C VAL A 91 13.22 3.98 -4.19
N PRO A 92 13.21 3.41 -5.40
CA PRO A 92 11.99 2.92 -6.00
C PRO A 92 11.31 1.89 -5.08
N THR A 93 10.13 2.25 -4.59
CA THR A 93 9.40 1.47 -3.59
C THR A 93 7.98 1.20 -4.06
N VAL A 94 7.54 -0.04 -3.87
CA VAL A 94 6.22 -0.50 -4.30
C VAL A 94 5.41 -0.89 -3.07
N LEU A 95 4.22 -0.31 -2.95
CA LEU A 95 3.23 -0.75 -1.98
C LEU A 95 2.36 -1.84 -2.62
N LEU A 96 2.45 -3.05 -2.06
CA LEU A 96 1.61 -4.17 -2.48
C LEU A 96 0.39 -4.30 -1.60
N CYS A 97 -0.77 -4.40 -2.24
CA CYS A 97 -1.96 -4.95 -1.63
C CYS A 97 -2.57 -6.10 -2.45
N SER A 98 -3.35 -6.95 -1.79
CA SER A 98 -4.07 -8.08 -2.36
C SER A 98 -5.35 -7.73 -3.14
N GLU A 99 -5.72 -6.45 -3.28
CA GLU A 99 -6.84 -6.05 -4.14
C GLU A 99 -6.45 -5.92 -5.61
N GLY A 100 -7.27 -6.50 -6.50
CA GLY A 100 -6.99 -6.56 -7.94
C GLY A 100 -7.24 -5.28 -8.73
N SER A 101 -7.84 -4.22 -8.15
CA SER A 101 -8.13 -2.96 -8.85
C SER A 101 -7.51 -1.76 -8.12
N SER A 102 -6.82 -0.89 -8.85
CA SER A 102 -6.18 0.33 -8.34
C SER A 102 -7.15 1.45 -7.99
N ARG A 103 -8.33 1.48 -8.63
CA ARG A 103 -9.34 2.55 -8.43
C ARG A 103 -9.92 2.58 -7.01
N TYR A 104 -10.06 1.40 -6.41
CA TYR A 104 -10.62 1.21 -5.07
C TYR A 104 -9.61 0.50 -4.16
N CYS A 105 -8.36 0.97 -4.17
CA CYS A 105 -7.30 0.42 -3.35
C CYS A 105 -6.78 1.46 -2.36
N HIS A 106 -6.59 1.05 -1.11
CA HIS A 106 -6.02 1.91 -0.08
C HIS A 106 -4.56 2.30 -0.36
N ARG A 107 -3.84 1.57 -1.23
CA ARG A 107 -2.47 1.93 -1.63
C ARG A 107 -2.41 3.32 -2.29
N ARG A 108 -3.44 3.66 -3.07
CA ARG A 108 -3.59 4.98 -3.69
C ARG A 108 -3.67 6.05 -2.60
N LEU A 109 -4.61 5.87 -1.66
CA LEU A 109 -4.85 6.82 -0.57
C LEU A 109 -3.61 7.06 0.29
N ILE A 110 -2.84 6.01 0.57
CA ILE A 110 -1.60 6.10 1.35
C ILE A 110 -0.55 6.91 0.60
N LEU A 111 -0.32 6.61 -0.68
CA LEU A 111 0.68 7.31 -1.48
C LEU A 111 0.31 8.78 -1.65
N GLU A 112 -0.95 9.08 -2.00
CA GLU A 112 -1.44 10.46 -2.11
C GLU A 112 -1.31 11.21 -0.78
N TYR A 113 -1.65 10.58 0.36
CA TYR A 113 -1.45 11.16 1.68
C TYR A 113 0.03 11.47 1.95
N LEU A 114 0.93 10.53 1.66
CA LEU A 114 2.36 10.74 1.90
C LEU A 114 2.95 11.79 0.96
N GLN A 115 2.48 11.90 -0.28
CA GLN A 115 2.87 12.97 -1.19
C GLN A 115 2.43 14.33 -0.68
N ASP A 116 1.22 14.46 -0.12
CA ASP A 116 0.78 15.70 0.54
C ASP A 116 1.69 16.08 1.73
N LYS A 117 2.15 15.10 2.52
CA LYS A 117 2.95 15.36 3.73
C LYS A 117 4.44 15.51 3.51
N TRP A 118 5.02 14.76 2.58
CA TRP A 118 6.45 14.77 2.30
C TRP A 118 6.82 15.59 1.05
N GLY A 119 5.85 15.87 0.18
CA GLY A 119 6.02 16.65 -1.05
C GLY A 119 6.65 15.84 -2.18
N ASP A 120 7.96 15.60 -2.10
CA ASP A 120 8.81 15.11 -3.21
C ASP A 120 8.66 13.60 -3.48
N LEU A 121 7.43 13.11 -3.64
CA LEU A 121 7.14 11.75 -4.06
C LEU A 121 6.59 11.70 -5.48
N SER A 122 7.28 10.99 -6.37
CA SER A 122 6.76 10.65 -7.70
C SER A 122 5.96 9.35 -7.62
N ILE A 123 4.64 9.43 -7.78
CA ILE A 123 3.72 8.29 -7.63
C ILE A 123 3.31 7.75 -9.00
N VAL A 124 3.37 6.43 -9.16
CA VAL A 124 2.79 5.71 -10.30
C VAL A 124 1.82 4.65 -9.76
N HIS A 125 0.55 4.73 -10.15
CA HIS A 125 -0.44 3.72 -9.79
C HIS A 125 -0.44 2.59 -10.82
N LEU A 126 -0.16 1.37 -10.34
CA LEU A 126 -0.19 0.13 -11.11
C LEU A 126 -1.56 -0.55 -11.03
#